data_AF-A0A382MP29-F1
#
_entry.id   AF-A0A382MP29-F1
#
_cell.length_a   1.000
_cell.length_b   1.000
_cell.length_c   1.000
_cell.angle_alpha   90.00
_cell.angle_beta   90.00
_cell.angle_gamma   90.00
#
_symmetry.space_group_name_H-M   'P 1'
#
loop_
_entity.id
_entity.type
_entity.pdbx_description
1 polymer ?
#
loop_
_entity_poly.entity_id
_entity_poly.type
_entity_poly.pdbx_seq_one_letter_code
_entity_poly.pdbx_strand_id
1 'polypeptide(L)'
;MARPRNLTLCSFCGKSHAEVRKLVSGPGVYICDGCVETFKQVLDKELAEEPPKAETLQLAVKQPVEIKEELDKHCIGQDAA
;
A
#
# COMPACT_ATOMS: atom_id res chain seq x y z
N MET A 1 16.35 47.12 -6.85
CA MET A 1 16.45 45.66 -7.11
C MET A 1 15.52 44.95 -6.14
N ALA A 2 14.36 44.47 -6.61
CA ALA A 2 13.40 43.79 -5.75
C ALA A 2 13.98 42.43 -5.33
N ARG A 3 14.22 42.27 -4.03
CA ARG A 3 14.69 41.04 -3.39
C ARG A 3 13.75 39.88 -3.79
N PRO A 4 14.24 38.74 -4.31
CA PRO A 4 13.37 37.63 -4.62
C PRO A 4 12.72 37.19 -3.30
N ARG A 5 11.40 37.35 -3.21
CA ARG A 5 10.62 36.71 -2.16
C ARG A 5 10.81 35.21 -2.41
N ASN A 6 11.44 34.51 -1.48
CA ASN A 6 11.60 33.05 -1.51
C ASN A 6 10.20 32.43 -1.51
N LEU A 7 9.59 32.33 -2.69
CA LEU A 7 8.26 31.79 -2.88
C LEU A 7 8.44 30.28 -2.93
N THR A 8 8.12 29.62 -1.82
CA THR A 8 8.14 28.15 -1.76
C THR A 8 6.99 27.64 -2.62
N LEU A 9 7.36 27.06 -3.76
CA LEU A 9 6.46 26.54 -4.78
C LEU A 9 6.52 25.01 -4.73
N CYS A 10 5.38 24.36 -4.95
CA CYS A 10 5.34 22.91 -5.13
C CYS A 10 6.13 22.53 -6.39
N SER A 11 7.06 21.58 -6.25
CA SER A 11 7.93 21.12 -7.34
C SER A 11 7.16 20.36 -8.45
N PHE A 12 5.91 19.97 -8.19
CA PHE A 12 5.11 19.16 -9.13
C PHE A 12 4.06 19.99 -9.87
N CYS A 13 3.27 20.81 -9.16
CA CYS A 13 2.21 21.62 -9.76
C CYS A 13 2.54 23.10 -9.91
N GLY A 14 3.69 23.56 -9.37
CA GLY A 14 4.12 24.95 -9.44
C GLY A 14 3.31 25.92 -8.57
N LYS A 15 2.34 25.44 -7.78
CA LYS A 15 1.52 26.28 -6.90
C LYS A 15 2.32 26.78 -5.69
N SER A 16 2.10 28.03 -5.31
CA SER A 16 2.71 28.61 -4.12
C SER A 16 2.03 28.15 -2.83
N HIS A 17 2.71 28.32 -1.68
CA HIS A 17 2.12 28.05 -0.36
C HIS A 17 0.77 28.77 -0.11
N ALA A 18 0.52 29.90 -0.77
CA ALA A 18 -0.75 30.64 -0.60
C ALA A 18 -1.93 29.97 -1.35
N GLU A 19 -1.64 29.16 -2.35
CA GLU A 19 -2.65 28.52 -3.22
C GLU A 19 -3.01 27.09 -2.79
N VAL A 20 -2.29 26.55 -1.80
CA VAL A 20 -2.45 25.18 -1.31
C VAL A 20 -2.73 25.17 0.19
N ARG A 21 -3.45 24.17 0.67
CA ARG A 21 -3.80 24.10 2.10
C ARG A 21 -2.61 23.66 2.95
N LYS A 22 -1.78 22.77 2.42
CA LYS A 22 -0.56 22.29 3.08
C LYS A 22 0.55 22.15 2.05
N LEU A 23 1.75 22.62 2.40
CA LEU A 23 2.97 22.41 1.64
C LEU A 23 3.99 21.72 2.55
N VAL A 24 4.42 20.53 2.17
CA VAL A 24 5.43 19.73 2.88
C VAL A 24 6.79 20.04 2.26
N SER A 25 7.79 20.29 3.11
CA SER A 25 9.16 20.57 2.68
C SER A 25 10.05 19.34 2.94
N GLY A 26 10.74 18.87 1.92
CA GLY A 26 11.82 17.87 2.00
C GLY A 26 13.18 18.50 1.67
N PRO A 27 14.27 17.73 1.72
CA PRO A 27 15.60 18.21 1.33
C PRO A 27 15.62 18.60 -0.16
N GLY A 28 15.51 19.90 -0.44
CA GLY A 28 15.55 20.45 -1.80
C GLY A 28 14.27 20.29 -2.63
N VAL A 29 13.16 19.84 -2.03
CA VAL A 29 11.90 19.58 -2.74
C VAL A 29 10.69 20.00 -1.91
N TYR A 30 9.62 20.44 -2.57
CA TYR A 30 8.37 20.81 -1.93
C TYR A 30 7.19 20.10 -2.60
N ILE A 31 6.26 19.58 -1.81
CA ILE A 31 5.06 18.90 -2.30
C ILE A 31 3.81 19.41 -1.58
N CYS A 32 2.72 19.66 -2.31
CA CYS A 32 1.45 20.10 -1.74
C CYS A 32 0.45 18.96 -1.52
N ASP A 33 -0.58 19.21 -0.70
CA ASP A 33 -1.64 18.25 -0.40
C ASP A 33 -2.33 17.69 -1.65
N GLY A 34 -2.72 18.55 -2.60
CA GLY A 34 -3.40 18.11 -3.81
C GLY A 34 -2.55 17.21 -4.72
N CYS A 35 -1.22 17.43 -4.76
CA CYS A 35 -0.33 16.53 -5.49
C CYS A 35 -0.26 15.16 -4.81
N VAL A 36 -0.18 15.11 -3.47
CA VAL A 36 -0.18 13.86 -2.72
C VAL A 36 -1.47 13.07 -2.98
N GLU A 37 -2.63 13.72 -2.97
CA GLU A 37 -3.92 13.06 -3.24
C GLU A 37 -4.00 12.51 -4.67
N THR A 38 -3.53 13.29 -5.65
CA THR A 38 -3.54 12.86 -7.06
C THR A 38 -2.61 11.66 -7.25
N PHE A 39 -1.39 11.70 -6.72
CA PHE A 39 -0.46 10.58 -6.80
C PHE A 39 -0.99 9.36 -6.06
N LYS A 40 -1.64 9.54 -4.91
CA LYS A 40 -2.28 8.45 -4.19
C LYS A 40 -3.35 7.76 -5.05
N GLN A 41 -4.23 8.51 -5.69
CA GLN A 41 -5.26 7.94 -6.58
C GLN A 41 -4.68 7.15 -7.75
N VAL A 42 -3.56 7.61 -8.33
CA VAL A 42 -2.88 6.88 -9.41
C VAL A 42 -2.27 5.58 -8.87
N LEU A 43 -1.61 5.63 -7.72
CA LEU A 43 -1.00 4.45 -7.08
C LEU A 43 -2.05 3.41 -6.63
N ASP A 44 -3.16 3.86 -6.05
CA ASP A 44 -4.26 2.98 -5.61
C ASP A 44 -4.92 2.27 -6.81
N LYS A 45 -4.98 2.90 -7.98
CA LYS A 45 -5.48 2.26 -9.21
C LYS A 45 -4.55 1.14 -9.67
N GLU A 46 -3.26 1.43 -9.79
CA GLU A 46 -2.26 0.43 -10.21
C GLU A 46 -2.23 -0.76 -9.24
N LEU A 47 -2.27 -0.51 -7.93
CA LEU A 47 -2.27 -1.56 -6.90
C LEU A 47 -3.57 -2.39 -6.88
N ALA A 48 -4.70 -1.81 -7.29
CA ALA A 48 -5.97 -2.53 -7.42
C ALA A 48 -6.06 -3.38 -8.70
N GLU A 49 -5.29 -3.04 -9.73
CA GLU A 49 -5.18 -3.81 -10.97
C GLU A 49 -4.20 -4.99 -10.84
N GLU A 50 -3.28 -4.94 -9.87
CA GLU A 50 -2.55 -6.12 -9.43
C GLU A 50 -3.54 -7.08 -8.73
N PRO A 51 -3.60 -8.38 -9.12
CA PRO A 51 -4.43 -9.34 -8.40
C PRO A 51 -4.03 -9.28 -6.93
N PRO A 52 -4.99 -9.35 -5.99
CA PRO A 52 -4.72 -9.20 -4.56
C PRO A 52 -3.54 -10.09 -4.23
N LYS A 53 -2.40 -9.45 -3.92
CA LYS A 53 -1.14 -10.12 -3.62
C LYS A 53 -1.47 -11.02 -2.46
N ALA A 54 -1.72 -12.30 -2.77
CA ALA A 54 -2.44 -13.24 -1.94
C ALA A 54 -2.17 -12.88 -0.49
N GLU A 55 -3.15 -12.23 0.17
CA GLU A 55 -3.13 -12.04 1.62
C GLU A 55 -2.67 -13.39 2.10
N THR A 56 -1.46 -13.43 2.66
CA THR A 56 -0.75 -14.65 3.02
C THR A 56 -1.82 -15.57 3.53
N LEU A 57 -2.22 -16.54 2.71
CA LEU A 57 -3.27 -17.46 3.09
C LEU A 57 -2.72 -17.96 4.39
N GLN A 58 -3.35 -17.56 5.49
CA GLN A 58 -3.04 -18.16 6.77
C GLN A 58 -3.49 -19.56 6.48
N LEU A 59 -2.54 -20.37 6.03
CA LEU A 59 -2.68 -21.78 5.84
C LEU A 59 -2.87 -22.22 7.28
N ALA A 60 -4.13 -22.14 7.73
CA ALA A 60 -4.65 -22.76 8.92
C ALA A 60 -4.66 -24.25 8.58
N VAL A 61 -3.46 -24.77 8.33
CA VAL A 61 -3.17 -26.18 8.26
C VAL A 61 -3.39 -26.60 9.69
N LYS A 62 -4.52 -27.27 9.92
CA LYS A 62 -4.84 -27.90 11.19
C LYS A 62 -3.68 -28.80 11.61
N GLN A 63 -3.58 -29.09 12.89
CA GLN A 63 -2.49 -29.96 13.33
C GLN A 63 -2.57 -31.31 12.61
N PRO A 64 -1.43 -31.93 12.27
CA PRO A 64 -1.42 -33.22 11.56
C PRO A 64 -2.30 -34.29 12.22
N VAL A 65 -2.46 -34.20 13.55
CA VAL A 65 -3.35 -35.05 14.34
C VAL A 65 -4.82 -34.86 13.95
N GLU A 66 -5.31 -33.61 13.89
CA GLU A 66 -6.69 -33.32 13.50
C GLU A 66 -6.97 -33.71 12.04
N ILE A 67 -5.97 -33.55 11.15
CA ILE A 67 -6.08 -33.96 9.75
C ILE A 67 -6.19 -35.49 9.65
N LYS A 68 -5.38 -36.22 10.43
CA LYS A 68 -5.45 -37.69 10.49
C LYS A 68 -6.79 -38.15 11.04
N GLU A 69 -7.29 -37.57 12.14
CA GLU A 69 -8.59 -37.95 12.72
C GLU A 69 -9.76 -37.73 11.76
N GLU A 70 -9.70 -36.70 10.91
CA GLU A 70 -10.70 -36.46 9.86
C GLU A 70 -10.58 -37.47 8.72
N LEU A 71 -9.35 -37.79 8.30
CA LEU A 71 -9.08 -38.80 7.27
C LEU A 71 -9.48 -40.21 7.72
N ASP A 72 -9.25 -40.59 8.98
CA ASP A 72 -9.58 -41.91 9.52
C ASP A 72 -11.11 -42.19 9.53
N LYS A 73 -11.95 -41.13 9.51
CA LYS A 73 -13.41 -41.28 9.36
C LYS A 73 -13.82 -41.71 7.95
N HIS A 74 -12.98 -41.43 6.95
CA HIS A 74 -13.29 -41.66 5.53
C HIS A 74 -12.37 -42.70 4.87
N CYS A 75 -11.18 -42.94 5.42
CA CYS A 75 -10.16 -43.84 4.91
C CYS A 75 -9.73 -44.81 6.02
N ILE A 76 -10.05 -46.10 5.87
CA ILE A 76 -9.81 -47.13 6.89
C ILE A 76 -8.68 -48.05 6.42
N GLY A 77 -7.67 -48.29 7.27
CA GLY A 77 -6.59 -49.28 7.04
C GLY A 77 -5.37 -48.75 6.28
N GLN A 78 -5.19 -47.43 6.22
CA GLN A 78 -4.05 -46.74 5.58
C GLN A 78 -3.06 -46.19 6.63
N ASP A 79 -2.88 -46.88 7.76
CA ASP A 79 -2.11 -46.38 8.90
C ASP A 79 -0.58 -46.30 8.70
N ALA A 80 -0.04 -46.94 7.65
CA ALA A 80 1.40 -47.08 7.41
C ALA A 80 1.92 -46.25 6.22
N ALA A 81 1.09 -45.39 5.64
CA ALA A 81 1.45 -44.51 4.51
C ALA A 81 2.01 -43.16 4.97
#